data_AF-A0A9E8MV14-F1
#
_entry.id   AF-A0A9E8MV14-F1
#
_cell.length_a   1.000
_cell.length_b   1.000
_cell.length_c   1.000
_cell.angle_alpha   90.00
_cell.angle_beta   90.00
_cell.angle_gamma   90.00
#
_symmetry.space_group_name_H-M   'P 1'
#
loop_
_entity.id
_entity.type
_entity.pdbx_description
1 polymer ?
#
loop_
_entity_poly.entity_id
_entity_poly.type
_entity_poly.pdbx_seq_one_letter_code
_entity_poly.pdbx_strand_id
1 'polypeptide(L)'
;MEKINVAMVCKLMPYYRLGVFQSLSTITETYEFSFFGDTKEQGGIKQIPFSYATAGGEGRIRWIKTGNYFYKPERLLWQTGIIKEIFRSKFKVFVFEGALAHLPISVICTAL
;
A
#
# COMPACT_ATOMS: atom_id res chain seq x y z
N MET A 1 -7.65 -14.56 -20.41
CA MET A 1 -6.39 -14.72 -19.66
C MET A 1 -6.64 -14.23 -18.24
N GLU A 2 -6.19 -14.94 -17.20
CA GLU A 2 -6.37 -14.48 -15.82
C GLU A 2 -5.48 -13.27 -15.55
N LYS A 3 -6.04 -12.20 -14.95
CA LYS A 3 -5.28 -10.99 -14.62
C LYS A 3 -4.27 -11.25 -13.51
N ILE A 4 -3.11 -10.63 -13.60
CA ILE A 4 -2.09 -10.71 -12.56
C ILE A 4 -2.34 -9.57 -11.56
N ASN A 5 -2.79 -9.94 -10.38
CA ASN A 5 -2.96 -9.02 -9.25
C ASN A 5 -1.58 -8.64 -8.69
N VAL A 6 -1.26 -7.34 -8.73
CA VAL A 6 0.01 -6.76 -8.26
C VAL A 6 -0.27 -5.88 -7.04
N ALA A 7 0.42 -6.17 -5.94
CA ALA A 7 0.41 -5.38 -4.73
C ALA A 7 1.59 -4.40 -4.73
N MET A 8 1.29 -3.11 -4.84
CA MET A 8 2.24 -2.02 -4.67
C MET A 8 2.25 -1.62 -3.19
N VAL A 9 3.34 -1.90 -2.51
CA VAL A 9 3.52 -1.58 -1.09
C VAL A 9 4.24 -0.25 -0.96
N CYS A 10 3.46 0.76 -0.59
CA CYS A 10 3.87 2.13 -0.42
C CYS A 10 3.98 2.47 1.06
N LYS A 11 5.07 3.13 1.44
CA LYS A 11 5.23 3.65 2.81
C LYS A 11 4.26 4.78 3.10
N LEU A 12 4.07 5.65 2.10
CA LEU A 12 3.20 6.81 2.08
C LEU A 12 2.51 6.86 0.71
N MET A 13 1.38 7.56 0.61
CA MET A 13 0.65 7.83 -0.62
C MET A 13 0.74 9.32 -0.97
N PRO A 14 1.89 9.80 -1.50
CA PRO A 14 2.13 11.22 -1.69
C PRO A 14 1.40 11.82 -2.91
N TYR A 15 0.96 13.07 -2.78
CA TYR A 15 0.21 13.76 -3.85
C TYR A 15 1.01 13.89 -5.14
N TYR A 16 2.34 14.03 -5.07
CA TYR A 16 3.20 14.13 -6.25
C TYR A 16 3.28 12.83 -7.08
N ARG A 17 2.85 11.67 -6.54
CA ARG A 17 2.75 10.39 -7.28
C ARG A 17 1.35 10.07 -7.76
N LEU A 18 0.37 10.95 -7.52
CA LEU A 18 -1.04 10.71 -7.86
C LEU A 18 -1.23 10.25 -9.31
N GLY A 19 -0.59 10.94 -10.27
CA GLY A 19 -0.68 10.58 -11.69
C GLY A 19 -0.18 9.15 -11.98
N VAL A 20 0.92 8.73 -11.35
CA VAL A 20 1.45 7.36 -11.50
C VAL A 20 0.45 6.34 -10.97
N PHE A 21 -0.10 6.57 -9.78
CA PHE A 21 -1.07 5.64 -9.18
C PHE A 21 -2.36 5.56 -9.99
N GLN A 22 -2.80 6.66 -10.58
CA GLN A 22 -3.95 6.69 -11.48
C GLN A 22 -3.66 5.92 -12.77
N SER A 23 -2.54 6.19 -13.44
CA SER A 23 -2.14 5.47 -14.66
C SER A 23 -2.00 3.97 -14.45
N LEU A 24 -1.45 3.54 -13.32
CA LEU A 24 -1.38 2.12 -12.98
C LEU A 24 -2.75 1.53 -12.65
N SER A 25 -3.63 2.31 -12.02
CA SER A 25 -4.99 1.87 -11.69
C SER A 25 -5.89 1.71 -12.92
N THR A 26 -5.61 2.42 -14.01
CA THR A 26 -6.33 2.31 -15.29
C THR A 26 -5.88 1.12 -16.14
N ILE A 27 -4.68 0.58 -15.91
CA ILE A 27 -4.27 -0.69 -16.52
C ILE A 27 -5.21 -1.79 -16.01
N THR A 28 -5.90 -2.44 -16.95
CA THR A 28 -6.87 -3.49 -16.62
C THR A 28 -6.79 -4.71 -17.52
N GLU A 29 -6.00 -4.71 -18.58
CA GLU A 29 -5.95 -5.83 -19.53
C GLU A 29 -5.19 -7.03 -18.94
N THR A 30 -3.92 -6.83 -18.60
CA THR A 30 -3.03 -7.90 -18.11
C THR A 30 -2.82 -7.86 -16.60
N TYR A 31 -2.72 -6.65 -16.05
CA TYR A 31 -2.37 -6.42 -14.65
C TYR A 31 -3.50 -5.71 -13.92
N GLU A 32 -3.56 -5.96 -12.61
CA GLU A 32 -4.43 -5.27 -11.68
C GLU A 32 -3.60 -4.78 -10.50
N PHE A 33 -3.32 -3.47 -10.48
CA PHE A 33 -2.54 -2.85 -9.42
C PHE A 33 -3.43 -2.44 -8.25
N SER A 34 -3.01 -2.82 -7.04
CA SER A 34 -3.57 -2.34 -5.78
C SER A 34 -2.45 -1.74 -4.92
N PHE A 35 -2.73 -0.60 -4.29
CA PHE A 35 -1.77 0.15 -3.49
C PHE A 35 -2.07 -0.04 -2.01
N PHE A 36 -1.07 -0.46 -1.25
CA PHE A 36 -1.11 -0.54 0.20
C PHE A 36 -0.32 0.64 0.74
N GLY A 37 -0.97 1.51 1.50
CA GLY A 37 -0.32 2.70 2.04
C GLY A 37 -1.12 3.34 3.15
N ASP A 38 -0.41 4.09 3.98
CA ASP A 38 -0.99 4.83 5.11
C ASP A 38 -1.49 6.22 4.65
N THR A 39 -2.40 6.81 5.43
CA THR A 39 -2.97 8.14 5.18
C THR A 39 -2.27 9.24 5.98
N LYS A 40 -1.22 8.92 6.74
CA LYS A 40 -0.53 9.87 7.61
C LYS A 40 0.39 10.80 6.82
N GLU A 41 0.29 12.10 7.06
CA GLU A 41 1.25 13.08 6.55
C GLU A 41 2.57 13.01 7.31
N GLN A 42 3.67 13.30 6.63
CA GLN A 42 4.99 13.26 7.25
C GLN A 42 6.03 14.03 6.45
N GLY A 43 6.97 14.69 7.15
CA GLY A 43 8.15 15.31 6.52
C GLY A 43 7.78 16.39 5.51
N GLY A 44 6.65 17.08 5.71
CA GLY A 44 6.12 18.06 4.77
C GLY A 44 5.49 17.46 3.51
N ILE A 45 5.40 16.13 3.40
CA ILE A 45 4.82 15.44 2.24
C ILE A 45 3.31 15.37 2.41
N LYS A 46 2.61 16.16 1.59
CA LYS A 46 1.15 16.12 1.45
C LYS A 46 0.69 14.77 0.90
N GLN A 47 -0.24 14.13 1.61
CA GLN A 47 -0.80 12.84 1.20
C GLN A 47 -1.98 13.04 0.24
N ILE A 48 -2.24 12.03 -0.59
CA ILE A 48 -3.46 11.94 -1.37
C ILE A 48 -4.64 11.76 -0.40
N PRO A 49 -5.72 12.54 -0.53
CA PRO A 49 -6.92 12.31 0.25
C PRO A 49 -7.48 10.90 0.00
N PHE A 50 -7.87 10.19 1.05
CA PHE A 50 -8.40 8.82 0.91
C PHE A 50 -9.68 8.75 0.05
N SER A 51 -10.38 9.87 -0.17
CA SER A 51 -11.51 9.95 -1.10
C SER A 51 -11.17 9.55 -2.54
N TYR A 52 -9.90 9.63 -2.95
CA TYR A 52 -9.44 9.12 -4.25
C TYR A 52 -9.54 7.59 -4.38
N ALA A 53 -9.60 6.87 -3.25
CA ALA A 53 -9.84 5.44 -3.23
C ALA A 53 -11.29 5.08 -3.60
N THR A 54 -12.24 5.97 -3.26
CA THR A 54 -13.68 5.75 -3.43
C THR A 54 -14.27 6.48 -4.63
N ALA A 55 -13.53 7.43 -5.23
CA ALA A 55 -13.97 8.15 -6.42
C ALA A 55 -14.17 7.14 -7.58
N GLY A 56 -15.39 7.06 -8.14
CA GLY A 56 -15.65 6.26 -9.34
C GLY A 56 -15.02 6.91 -10.58
N GLY A 57 -14.69 6.12 -11.60
CA GLY A 57 -14.25 6.63 -12.92
C GLY A 57 -12.74 6.88 -13.08
N GLU A 58 -12.39 7.71 -14.08
CA GLU A 58 -11.02 8.14 -14.39
C GLU A 58 -10.47 9.01 -13.24
N GLY A 59 -9.30 8.65 -12.73
CA GLY A 59 -8.68 9.34 -11.59
C GLY A 59 -8.77 8.60 -10.25
N ARG A 60 -9.40 7.42 -10.22
CA ARG A 60 -9.43 6.55 -9.05
C ARG A 60 -8.08 5.87 -8.78
N ILE A 61 -7.80 5.59 -7.51
CA ILE A 61 -6.69 4.73 -7.11
C ILE A 61 -7.26 3.50 -6.41
N ARG A 62 -6.83 2.30 -6.79
CA ARG A 62 -7.14 1.06 -6.04
C ARG A 62 -6.33 1.01 -4.74
N TRP A 63 -6.66 1.89 -3.81
CA TRP A 63 -5.92 2.06 -2.56
C TRP A 63 -6.59 1.30 -1.41
N ILE A 64 -5.84 0.35 -0.86
CA ILE A 64 -6.16 -0.37 0.36
C ILE A 64 -5.42 0.32 1.50
N LYS A 65 -6.17 0.98 2.39
CA LYS A 65 -5.59 1.65 3.54
C LYS A 65 -4.94 0.64 4.48
N THR A 66 -3.66 0.79 4.73
CA THR A 66 -2.92 -0.01 5.72
C THR A 66 -2.29 0.90 6.76
N GLY A 67 -2.62 0.66 8.03
CA GLY A 67 -2.05 1.42 9.13
C GLY A 67 -0.62 0.98 9.43
N ASN A 68 0.31 1.94 9.57
CA ASN A 68 1.62 1.68 10.15
C ASN A 68 1.55 1.72 11.68
N TYR A 69 1.71 0.57 12.33
CA TYR A 69 2.03 0.48 13.75
C TYR A 69 3.57 0.54 13.92
N PHE A 70 4.07 1.33 14.88
CA PHE A 70 5.50 1.49 15.20
C PHE A 70 6.40 2.12 14.13
N TYR A 71 5.97 3.24 13.58
CA TYR A 71 6.62 3.97 12.48
C TYR A 71 8.11 4.36 12.70
N LYS A 72 8.99 4.07 11.72
CA LYS A 72 10.40 4.52 11.65
C LYS A 72 10.63 5.38 10.38
N PRO A 73 11.08 6.64 10.49
CA PRO A 73 11.20 7.59 9.38
C PRO A 73 12.08 7.12 8.21
N GLU A 74 13.14 6.40 8.48
CA GLU A 74 14.11 5.96 7.47
C GLU A 74 13.81 4.62 6.79
N ARG A 75 12.76 3.88 7.20
CA ARG A 75 12.52 2.51 6.74
C ARG A 75 11.09 2.26 6.25
N LEU A 76 10.92 1.41 5.24
CA LEU A 76 9.62 0.81 4.97
C LEU A 76 9.45 -0.31 5.97
N LEU A 77 8.66 -0.03 7.01
CA LEU A 77 8.44 -1.02 8.04
C LEU A 77 7.47 -2.07 7.52
N TRP A 78 7.84 -3.32 7.75
CA TRP A 78 6.99 -4.45 7.43
C TRP A 78 5.67 -4.32 8.19
N GLN A 79 4.62 -3.85 7.52
CA GLN A 79 3.34 -3.61 8.16
C GLN A 79 2.70 -4.96 8.50
N THR A 80 2.35 -5.19 9.75
CA THR A 80 1.53 -6.36 10.16
C THR A 80 0.23 -6.46 9.38
N GLY A 81 -0.30 -5.33 8.88
CA GLY A 81 -1.40 -5.29 7.92
C GLY A 81 -1.06 -5.93 6.57
N ILE A 82 0.11 -5.65 5.99
CA ILE A 82 0.57 -6.23 4.72
C ILE A 82 0.82 -7.73 4.87
N ILE A 83 1.36 -8.20 6.00
CA ILE A 83 1.55 -9.63 6.28
C ILE A 83 0.21 -10.37 6.15
N LYS A 84 -0.82 -9.89 6.85
CA LYS A 84 -2.15 -10.51 6.79
C LYS A 84 -2.69 -10.54 5.36
N GLU A 85 -2.46 -9.49 4.58
CA GLU A 85 -2.87 -9.44 3.18
C GLU A 85 -2.05 -10.41 2.32
N ILE A 86 -0.72 -10.49 2.45
CA ILE A 86 0.17 -11.46 1.76
C ILE A 86 -0.26 -12.91 2.04
N PHE A 87 -0.54 -13.26 3.30
CA PHE A 87 -0.90 -14.63 3.67
C PHE A 87 -2.34 -15.02 3.31
N ARG A 88 -3.20 -14.04 2.98
CA ARG A 88 -4.57 -14.27 2.49
C ARG A 88 -4.68 -14.28 0.95
N SER A 89 -3.60 -14.02 0.22
CA SER A 89 -3.71 -13.14 -0.94
C SER A 89 -4.01 -13.79 -2.31
N LYS A 90 -4.94 -13.15 -3.02
CA LYS A 90 -5.18 -13.16 -4.48
C LYS A 90 -4.06 -12.52 -5.33
N PHE A 91 -3.06 -11.90 -4.70
CA PHE A 91 -1.95 -11.19 -5.36
C PHE A 91 -0.82 -12.17 -5.70
N LYS A 92 -0.33 -12.08 -6.94
CA LYS A 92 0.77 -12.93 -7.46
C LYS A 92 2.12 -12.22 -7.40
N VAL A 93 2.13 -10.88 -7.31
CA VAL A 93 3.34 -10.05 -7.32
C VAL A 93 3.26 -8.99 -6.23
N PHE A 94 4.37 -8.78 -5.51
CA PHE A 94 4.52 -7.72 -4.51
C PHE A 94 5.70 -6.83 -4.87
N VAL A 95 5.47 -5.52 -4.95
CA VAL A 95 6.48 -4.51 -5.28
C VAL A 95 6.59 -3.54 -4.10
N PHE A 96 7.78 -3.39 -3.55
CA PHE A 96 8.03 -2.56 -2.38
C PHE A 96 8.79 -1.29 -2.81
N GLU A 97 8.24 -0.10 -2.51
CA GLU A 97 8.84 1.19 -2.89
C GLU A 97 10.04 1.62 -2.04
N GLY A 98 10.57 0.72 -1.20
CA GLY A 98 11.73 1.00 -0.35
C GLY A 98 12.30 -0.26 0.28
N ALA A 99 13.48 -0.11 0.89
CA ALA A 99 14.12 -1.20 1.59
C ALA A 99 13.22 -1.69 2.73
N LEU A 100 12.88 -2.98 2.66
CA LEU A 100 12.10 -3.67 3.66
C LEU A 100 12.93 -3.82 4.93
N ALA A 101 12.45 -3.23 6.02
CA ALA A 101 13.02 -3.47 7.34
C ALA A 101 12.05 -4.28 8.17
N HIS A 102 12.50 -5.45 8.60
CA HIS A 102 11.81 -6.22 9.61
C HIS A 102 12.03 -5.54 10.98
N LEU A 103 10.96 -5.18 11.66
CA LEU A 103 11.05 -5.00 13.12
C LEU A 103 11.03 -6.41 13.71
N PRO A 104 11.98 -6.81 14.56
CA PRO A 104 11.82 -7.99 15.38
C PRO A 104 10.69 -7.69 16.37
N ILE A 105 9.44 -7.84 15.93
CA ILE A 105 8.29 -7.78 16.80
C ILE A 105 8.12 -9.19 17.33
N SER A 106 8.68 -9.45 18.50
CA SER A 106 8.13 -10.47 19.39
C SER A 106 6.72 -10.00 19.77
N VAL A 107 5.73 -10.36 18.94
CA VAL A 107 4.33 -10.29 19.38
C VAL A 107 4.19 -11.37 20.43
N ILE A 108 4.36 -11.00 21.70
CA ILE A 108 3.81 -11.77 22.81
C ILE A 108 2.30 -11.64 22.64
N CYS A 109 1.69 -12.62 21.98
CA CYS A 109 0.25 -12.85 22.07
C CYS A 109 -0.03 -13.39 23.47
N THR A 110 -0.16 -12.53 24.46
CA THR A 110 -0.97 -12.87 25.64
C THR A 110 -2.41 -12.66 25.25
N ALA A 111 -3.11 -13.77 25.00
CA ALA A 111 -4.56 -13.78 24.98
C ALA A 111 -5.07 -13.42 26.38
N LEU A 112 -5.93 -12.41 26.46
CA LEU A 112 -6.85 -12.16 27.57
C LEU A 112 -8.25 -12.10 26.97
#